data_AF-A0AAD4JFN3-F1
#
_entry.id   AF-A0AAD4JFN3-F1
#
_cell.length_a   1.000
_cell.length_b   1.000
_cell.length_c   1.000
_cell.angle_alpha   90.00
_cell.angle_beta   90.00
_cell.angle_gamma   90.00
#
_symmetry.space_group_name_H-M   'P 1'
#
loop_
_entity.id
_entity.type
_entity.pdbx_description
1 polymer ?
#
loop_
_entity_poly.entity_id
_entity_poly.type
_entity_poly.pdbx_seq_one_letter_code
_entity_poly.pdbx_strand_id
1 'polypeptide(L)'
;MENGFNVWSFNGKLLYRHLKDHFFQFMWRPRPACLLTADKEEEIAKNLNKYSKKYEAEDEDVSTMLSKQVREKRKMLKEEWERWVAQWKQLHEAEKLQRQKLRDGEDSDEEEDDEYEAKQVEIDELLDVSQQVIS
;
A
#
# COMPACT_ATOMS: atom_id res chain seq x y z
N MET A 1 -10.48 2.86 20.67
CA MET A 1 -11.54 2.08 20.00
C MET A 1 -11.23 2.09 18.52
N GLU A 2 -11.06 0.92 17.90
CA GLU A 2 -10.92 0.80 16.44
C GLU A 2 -12.29 1.04 15.78
N ASN A 3 -12.60 2.30 15.46
CA ASN A 3 -13.82 2.65 14.77
C ASN A 3 -13.67 2.31 13.26
N GLY A 4 -14.70 1.72 12.66
CA GLY A 4 -14.62 1.21 11.28
C GLY A 4 -15.77 0.26 10.92
N PHE A 5 -15.65 -0.39 9.76
CA PHE A 5 -16.61 -1.38 9.29
C PHE A 5 -15.93 -2.59 8.63
N ASN A 6 -16.62 -3.72 8.70
CA ASN A 6 -16.22 -4.96 8.06
C ASN A 6 -17.29 -5.35 7.03
N VAL A 7 -16.86 -5.73 5.83
CA VAL A 7 -17.73 -6.27 4.79
C VAL A 7 -17.47 -7.76 4.67
N TRP A 8 -18.53 -8.54 4.79
CA TRP A 8 -18.50 -9.99 4.70
C TRP A 8 -19.25 -10.44 3.44
N SER A 9 -18.78 -11.50 2.82
CA SER A 9 -19.55 -12.22 1.81
C SER A 9 -20.70 -12.99 2.47
N PHE A 10 -21.67 -13.41 1.65
CA PHE A 10 -22.81 -14.21 2.12
C PHE A 10 -22.39 -15.55 2.76
N ASN A 11 -21.25 -16.11 2.38
CA ASN A 11 -20.68 -17.34 2.95
C ASN A 11 -19.74 -17.08 4.15
N GLY A 12 -19.68 -15.85 4.67
CA GLY A 12 -18.94 -15.51 5.89
C GLY A 12 -17.44 -15.26 5.70
N LYS A 13 -16.96 -15.11 4.46
CA LYS A 13 -15.58 -14.68 4.19
C LYS A 13 -15.45 -13.17 4.39
N LEU A 14 -14.45 -12.74 5.15
CA LEU A 14 -14.11 -11.33 5.28
C LEU A 14 -13.60 -10.81 3.93
N LEU A 15 -14.29 -9.83 3.34
CA LEU A 15 -13.90 -9.19 2.09
C LEU A 15 -13.09 -7.92 2.35
N TYR A 16 -13.57 -7.07 3.24
CA TYR A 16 -12.93 -5.80 3.57
C TYR A 16 -12.97 -5.52 5.06
N ARG A 17 -11.86 -5.00 5.59
CA ARG A 17 -11.78 -4.41 6.93
C ARG A 17 -11.24 -3.00 6.76
N HIS A 18 -12.06 -2.01 7.11
CA HIS A 18 -11.69 -0.60 7.01
C HIS A 18 -11.82 0.06 8.38
N LEU A 19 -10.66 0.47 8.91
CA LEU A 19 -10.59 1.33 10.08
C LEU A 19 -10.71 2.78 9.61
N LYS A 20 -11.60 3.54 10.23
CA LYS A 20 -11.85 4.93 9.90
C LYS A 20 -12.07 5.72 11.18
N ASP A 21 -11.26 6.76 11.34
CA ASP A 21 -11.42 7.68 12.45
C ASP A 21 -12.72 8.51 12.28
N HIS A 22 -13.37 8.85 13.39
CA HIS A 22 -14.65 9.57 13.42
C HIS A 22 -15.73 8.90 12.55
N PHE A 23 -15.80 7.56 12.59
CA PHE A 23 -16.79 6.80 11.83
C PHE A 23 -18.15 6.80 12.54
N PHE A 24 -19.15 7.39 11.87
CA PHE A 24 -20.51 7.51 12.40
C PHE A 24 -21.45 6.40 11.89
N GLN A 25 -21.53 6.23 10.56
CA GLN A 25 -22.50 5.32 9.96
C GLN A 25 -22.01 4.78 8.61
N PHE A 26 -22.37 3.53 8.32
CA PHE A 26 -22.27 2.92 7.00
C PHE A 26 -23.63 2.34 6.62
N MET A 27 -24.12 2.71 5.45
CA MET A 27 -25.31 2.13 4.83
C MET A 27 -25.07 1.98 3.33
N TRP A 28 -25.53 0.86 2.78
CA TRP A 28 -25.56 0.69 1.33
C TRP A 28 -26.56 1.66 0.73
N ARG A 29 -26.19 2.27 -0.40
CA ARG A 29 -27.14 3.05 -1.18
C ARG A 29 -28.25 2.12 -1.69
N PRO A 30 -29.53 2.49 -1.57
CA PRO A 30 -30.63 1.70 -2.13
C PRO A 30 -30.37 1.44 -3.62
N ARG A 31 -30.52 0.19 -4.04
CA ARG A 31 -30.33 -0.18 -5.44
C ARG A 31 -31.52 0.38 -6.25
N PRO A 32 -31.27 1.12 -7.36
CA PRO A 32 -32.32 1.53 -8.27
C PRO A 32 -33.12 0.35 -8.82
N ALA A 33 -34.33 0.62 -9.30
CA ALA A 33 -35.18 -0.40 -9.93
C ALA A 33 -34.44 -1.11 -11.07
N CYS A 34 -34.69 -2.41 -11.22
CA CYS A 34 -34.07 -3.20 -12.26
C CYS A 34 -34.47 -2.65 -13.64
N LEU A 35 -33.50 -2.48 -14.53
CA LEU A 35 -33.74 -2.06 -15.91
C LEU A 35 -34.17 -3.24 -16.81
N LEU A 36 -34.17 -4.46 -16.26
CA LEU A 36 -34.52 -5.67 -17.00
C LEU A 36 -36.04 -5.84 -17.04
N THR A 37 -36.53 -6.31 -18.19
CA THR A 37 -37.91 -6.78 -18.32
C THR A 37 -38.03 -8.17 -17.69
N ALA A 38 -39.23 -8.53 -17.23
CA ALA A 38 -39.48 -9.82 -16.58
C ALA A 38 -39.02 -11.02 -17.44
N ASP A 39 -39.22 -10.95 -18.76
CA ASP A 39 -38.77 -11.99 -19.70
C ASP A 39 -37.26 -12.20 -19.69
N LYS A 40 -36.48 -11.11 -19.58
CA LYS A 40 -35.02 -11.17 -19.51
C LYS A 40 -34.54 -11.71 -18.16
N GLU A 41 -35.23 -11.39 -17.09
CA GLU A 41 -34.91 -11.94 -15.76
C GLU A 41 -35.13 -13.46 -15.73
N GLU A 42 -36.22 -13.96 -16.31
CA GLU A 42 -36.44 -15.40 -16.46
C GLU A 42 -35.38 -16.08 -17.34
N GLU A 43 -35.01 -15.46 -18.46
CA GLU A 43 -33.99 -16.01 -19.36
C GLU A 43 -32.63 -16.11 -18.64
N ILE A 44 -32.26 -15.09 -17.87
CA ILE A 44 -31.02 -15.07 -17.09
C ILE A 44 -31.09 -16.14 -15.98
N ALA A 45 -32.23 -16.28 -15.30
CA ALA A 45 -32.40 -17.30 -14.28
C ALA A 45 -32.27 -18.72 -14.86
N LYS A 46 -32.82 -18.98 -16.05
CA LYS A 46 -32.72 -20.27 -16.76
C LYS A 46 -31.29 -20.57 -17.22
N ASN A 47 -30.54 -19.54 -17.62
CA ASN A 47 -29.19 -19.68 -18.16
C ASN A 47 -28.07 -19.34 -17.16
N LEU A 48 -28.39 -19.21 -15.86
CA LEU A 48 -27.47 -18.69 -14.85
C LEU A 48 -26.14 -19.45 -14.81
N ASN A 49 -26.18 -20.79 -14.94
CA ASN A 49 -24.98 -21.63 -14.94
C ASN A 49 -24.01 -21.33 -16.09
N LYS A 50 -24.53 -20.93 -17.26
CA LYS A 50 -23.71 -20.56 -18.42
C LYS A 50 -23.05 -19.20 -18.20
N TYR A 51 -23.82 -18.24 -17.67
CA TYR A 51 -23.33 -16.90 -17.36
C TYR A 51 -22.32 -16.92 -16.21
N SER A 52 -22.57 -17.70 -15.15
CA SER A 52 -21.65 -17.84 -14.00
C SER A 52 -20.26 -18.25 -14.47
N LYS A 53 -20.15 -19.35 -15.23
CA LYS A 53 -18.86 -19.83 -15.74
C LYS A 53 -18.16 -18.83 -16.65
N LYS A 54 -18.92 -18.12 -17.51
CA LYS A 54 -18.36 -17.12 -18.41
C LYS A 54 -17.76 -15.95 -17.62
N TYR A 55 -18.54 -15.38 -16.70
CA TYR A 55 -18.10 -14.22 -15.93
C TYR A 55 -17.03 -14.56 -14.89
N GLU A 56 -17.08 -15.75 -14.29
CA GLU A 56 -16.01 -16.23 -13.41
C GLU A 56 -14.66 -16.31 -14.15
N ALA A 57 -14.65 -16.84 -15.38
CA ALA A 57 -13.45 -16.90 -16.20
C ALA A 57 -12.95 -15.50 -16.62
N GLU A 58 -13.85 -14.62 -17.05
CA GLU A 58 -13.50 -13.24 -17.39
C GLU A 58 -12.94 -12.46 -16.19
N ASP A 59 -13.54 -12.61 -15.00
CA ASP A 59 -13.06 -11.98 -13.76
C ASP A 59 -11.68 -12.53 -13.33
N GLU A 60 -11.45 -13.85 -13.46
CA GLU A 60 -10.16 -14.47 -13.18
C GLU A 60 -9.06 -13.98 -14.13
N ASP A 61 -9.37 -13.87 -15.42
CA ASP A 61 -8.44 -13.35 -16.43
C ASP A 61 -8.08 -11.89 -16.16
N VAL A 62 -9.06 -11.04 -15.85
CA VAL A 62 -8.84 -9.63 -15.51
C VAL A 62 -8.01 -9.50 -14.24
N SER A 63 -8.33 -10.27 -13.19
CA SER A 63 -7.58 -10.28 -11.94
C SER A 63 -6.12 -10.70 -12.16
N THR A 64 -5.90 -11.72 -12.97
CA THR A 64 -4.57 -12.22 -13.32
C THR A 64 -3.79 -11.18 -14.13
N MET A 65 -4.43 -10.53 -15.10
CA MET A 65 -3.81 -9.49 -15.91
C MET A 65 -3.38 -8.28 -15.07
N LEU A 66 -4.26 -7.78 -14.20
CA LEU A 66 -3.94 -6.68 -13.29
C LEU A 66 -2.78 -7.04 -12.34
N SER A 67 -2.81 -8.26 -11.79
CA SER A 67 -1.76 -8.76 -10.92
C SER A 67 -0.41 -8.85 -11.64
N LYS A 68 -0.40 -9.33 -12.90
CA LYS A 68 0.80 -9.38 -13.74
C LYS A 68 1.36 -7.98 -14.00
N GLN A 69 0.52 -7.03 -14.42
CA GLN A 69 0.96 -5.66 -14.68
C GLN A 69 1.55 -4.99 -13.43
N VAL A 70 0.91 -5.15 -12.27
CA VAL A 70 1.43 -4.60 -11.00
C VAL A 70 2.76 -5.26 -10.65
N ARG A 71 2.87 -6.58 -10.82
CA ARG A 71 4.11 -7.32 -10.55
C ARG A 71 5.25 -6.90 -11.47
N GLU A 72 4.98 -6.71 -12.76
CA GLU A 72 5.94 -6.23 -13.74
C GLU A 72 6.42 -4.81 -13.40
N LYS A 73 5.50 -3.89 -13.08
CA LYS A 73 5.88 -2.54 -12.63
C LYS A 73 6.77 -2.56 -11.39
N ARG A 74 6.43 -3.38 -10.39
CA ARG A 74 7.26 -3.55 -9.19
C ARG A 74 8.63 -4.14 -9.50
N LYS A 75 8.69 -5.11 -10.42
CA LYS A 75 9.95 -5.72 -10.87
C LYS A 75 10.84 -4.68 -11.57
N MET A 76 10.28 -3.89 -12.48
CA MET A 76 11.01 -2.81 -13.17
C MET A 76 11.57 -1.78 -12.20
N LEU A 77 10.77 -1.32 -11.24
CA LEU A 77 11.22 -0.39 -10.19
C LEU A 77 12.34 -0.99 -9.33
N LYS A 78 12.23 -2.28 -8.99
CA LYS A 78 13.27 -2.98 -8.22
C LYS A 78 14.58 -3.09 -9.01
N GLU A 79 14.51 -3.46 -10.28
CA GLU A 79 15.69 -3.56 -11.15
C GLU A 79 16.35 -2.20 -11.38
N GLU A 80 15.56 -1.13 -11.51
CA GLU A 80 16.07 0.24 -11.60
C GLU A 80 16.80 0.65 -10.32
N TRP A 81 16.19 0.39 -9.15
CA TRP A 81 16.80 0.64 -7.85
C TRP A 81 18.10 -0.16 -7.66
N GLU A 82 18.08 -1.46 -7.96
CA GLU A 82 19.25 -2.34 -7.85
C GLU A 82 20.38 -1.86 -8.76
N ARG A 83 20.06 -1.44 -9.99
CA ARG A 83 21.04 -0.88 -10.92
C ARG A 83 21.64 0.42 -10.38
N TRP A 84 20.82 1.31 -9.84
CA TRP A 84 21.28 2.56 -9.23
C TRP A 84 22.20 2.30 -8.02
N VAL A 85 21.80 1.42 -7.10
CA VAL A 85 22.61 1.03 -5.95
C VAL A 85 23.93 0.38 -6.39
N ALA A 86 23.91 -0.48 -7.41
CA ALA A 86 25.12 -1.13 -7.92
C ALA A 86 26.11 -0.11 -8.50
N GLN A 87 25.63 0.90 -9.23
CA GLN A 87 26.47 1.99 -9.73
C GLN A 87 27.13 2.76 -8.59
N TRP A 88 26.37 3.13 -7.55
CA TRP A 88 26.92 3.80 -6.38
C TRP A 88 27.95 2.95 -5.64
N LYS A 89 27.69 1.64 -5.47
CA LYS A 89 28.66 0.72 -4.86
C LYS A 89 29.96 0.66 -5.66
N GLN A 90 29.88 0.56 -6.98
CA GLN A 90 31.07 0.55 -7.84
C GLN A 90 31.87 1.84 -7.74
N LEU A 91 31.19 2.99 -7.72
CA LEU A 91 31.86 4.29 -7.51
C LEU A 91 32.52 4.36 -6.14
N HIS A 92 31.82 3.93 -5.09
CA HIS A 92 32.31 3.92 -3.72
C HIS A 92 33.54 3.02 -3.53
N GLU A 93 33.55 1.84 -4.17
CA GLU A 93 34.70 0.93 -4.22
C GLU A 93 35.86 1.55 -5.01
N ALA A 94 35.60 2.18 -6.16
CA ALA A 94 36.64 2.83 -6.96
C ALA A 94 37.31 3.99 -6.21
N GLU A 95 36.54 4.75 -5.44
CA GLU A 95 37.02 5.85 -4.59
C GLU A 95 37.67 5.37 -3.29
N LYS A 96 37.56 4.08 -2.92
CA LYS A 96 38.10 3.54 -1.65
C LYS A 96 39.57 3.90 -1.45
N LEU A 97 40.39 3.70 -2.48
CA LEU A 97 41.84 3.97 -2.40
C LEU A 97 42.17 5.47 -2.29
N GLN A 98 41.30 6.35 -2.79
CA GLN A 98 41.44 7.80 -2.59
C GLN A 98 41.00 8.20 -1.18
N ARG A 99 39.88 7.64 -0.69
CA ARG A 99 39.37 7.89 0.67
C ARG A 99 40.36 7.43 1.74
N GLN A 100 40.96 6.25 1.57
CA GLN A 100 42.00 5.74 2.45
C GLN A 100 43.23 6.65 2.48
N LYS A 101 43.67 7.20 1.34
CA LYS A 101 44.78 8.15 1.27
C LYS A 101 44.48 9.48 1.96
N LEU A 102 43.23 9.95 1.91
CA LEU A 102 42.80 11.16 2.60
C LEU A 102 42.66 10.99 4.12
N ARG A 103 42.66 9.73 4.61
CA ARG A 103 42.60 9.36 6.04
C ARG A 103 43.90 8.71 6.51
N ASP A 104 45.03 9.19 6.02
CA ASP A 104 46.37 8.76 6.43
C ASP A 104 46.64 7.23 6.35
N GLY A 105 45.89 6.50 5.52
CA GLY A 105 46.03 5.06 5.32
C GLY A 105 45.06 4.17 6.09
N GLU A 106 44.21 4.74 6.96
CA GLU A 106 43.25 3.98 7.77
C GLU A 106 41.99 3.60 6.97
N ASP A 107 41.57 2.33 7.07
CA ASP A 107 40.36 1.80 6.45
C ASP A 107 39.20 1.86 7.45
N SER A 108 38.52 3.00 7.50
CA SER A 108 37.37 3.24 8.40
C SER A 108 36.03 2.73 7.80
N ASP A 109 36.04 2.16 6.60
CA ASP A 109 34.83 1.52 6.02
C ASP A 109 34.45 0.22 6.76
N GLU A 110 35.34 -0.36 7.57
CA GLU A 110 35.09 -1.55 8.42
C GLU A 110 34.79 -1.20 9.89
N GLU A 111 34.79 0.07 10.27
CA GLU A 111 34.36 0.45 11.63
C GLU A 111 32.86 0.16 11.77
N GLU A 112 32.52 -0.83 12.61
CA GLU A 112 31.14 -1.19 12.92
C GLU A 112 30.38 0.05 13.40
N ASP A 113 29.20 0.29 12.80
CA ASP A 113 28.22 1.34 13.12
C ASP A 113 27.76 1.38 14.61
N ASP A 114 28.32 0.52 15.47
CA ASP A 114 28.02 0.38 16.89
C ASP A 114 28.50 1.58 17.74
N GLU A 115 29.28 2.52 17.19
CA GLU A 115 29.80 3.66 17.96
C GLU A 115 28.79 4.83 18.11
N TYR A 116 27.71 4.86 17.31
CA TYR A 116 26.77 5.98 17.30
C TYR A 116 25.35 5.57 17.75
N GLU A 117 25.01 5.89 19.00
CA GLU A 117 23.63 5.77 19.50
C GLU A 117 22.80 7.01 19.10
N ALA A 118 21.96 6.87 18.07
CA ALA A 118 21.12 7.96 17.59
C ALA A 118 20.03 8.31 18.61
N LYS A 119 20.17 9.43 19.33
CA LYS A 119 19.11 9.99 20.19
C LYS A 119 18.14 10.85 19.38
N GLN A 120 16.87 10.46 19.36
CA GLN A 120 15.78 11.34 18.93
C GLN A 120 15.44 12.33 20.05
N VAL A 121 15.42 13.62 19.73
CA VAL A 121 15.00 14.70 20.65
C VAL A 121 13.78 15.37 20.04
N GLU A 122 12.61 15.18 20.67
CA GLU A 122 11.39 15.91 20.35
C GLU A 122 11.40 17.24 21.12
N ILE A 123 11.21 18.36 20.41
CA ILE A 123 11.16 19.71 21.01
C ILE A 123 9.75 20.25 20.79
N ASP A 124 8.98 20.36 21.86
CA ASP A 124 7.66 21.01 21.85
C ASP A 124 7.81 22.49 22.22
N GLU A 125 7.65 23.39 21.25
CA GLU A 125 7.55 24.83 21.49
C GLU A 125 6.08 25.26 21.67
N LEU A 126 5.78 25.84 22.83
CA LEU A 126 4.45 26.37 23.16
C LEU A 126 4.34 27.80 22.62
N LEU A 127 3.68 27.95 21.47
CA LEU A 127 3.71 29.18 20.67
C LEU A 127 3.01 30.39 21.30
N ASP A 128 1.90 30.19 22.04
CA ASP A 128 1.19 31.27 22.72
C ASP A 128 0.16 30.72 23.73
N VAL A 129 -0.08 31.43 24.83
CA VAL A 129 -1.13 31.12 25.82
C VAL A 129 -2.00 32.34 26.01
N SER A 130 -3.22 32.31 25.47
CA SER A 130 -4.22 33.35 25.70
C SER A 130 -5.24 32.92 26.75
N GLN A 131 -5.44 33.74 27.77
CA GLN A 131 -6.52 33.62 28.75
C GLN A 131 -7.58 34.69 28.46
N GLN A 132 -8.84 34.28 28.34
CA GLN A 132 -9.97 35.19 28.32
C GLN A 132 -10.76 35.06 29.63
N VAL A 133 -10.93 36.19 30.33
CA VAL A 133 -11.81 36.29 31.48
C VAL A 133 -13.24 36.50 30.98
N ILE A 134 -14.12 35.56 31.26
CA ILE A 134 -15.55 35.68 30.96
C ILE A 134 -16.20 36.43 32.13
N SER A 135 -16.80 37.58 31.85
CA SER A 135 -17.64 38.36 32.78
C SER A 135 -19.11 38.03 32.64
#